data_AF-S3NBR8-F1
#
_entry.id   AF-S3NBR8-F1
#
_cell.length_a   1.000
_cell.length_b   1.000
_cell.length_c   1.000
_cell.angle_alpha   90.00
_cell.angle_beta   90.00
_cell.angle_gamma   90.00
#
_symmetry.space_group_name_H-M   'P 1'
#
loop_
_entity.id
_entity.type
_entity.pdbx_description
1 polymer ?
#
loop_
_entity_poly.entity_id
_entity_poly.type
_entity_poly.pdbx_seq_one_letter_code
_entity_poly.pdbx_strand_id
1 'polypeptide(L)'
;MSYEDIFTLIVDLCTIAAFIVAFVAWKNWKKQQNYTLILDQIFEFEVALNAYFSLELALIEIEMEHVKQYQAKNKFLRWPFLLYLDRFKNKFRYKSIENKIHSYNDALSTLQILDIQYDTSKIQNAAHYEHRISRLYQELDRLSSINEIYAKCDEIHQYILQNMQIALNEVKAIRKAV
;
A
#
# COMPACT_ATOMS: atom_id res chain seq x y z
N MET A 1 -47.31 49.24 17.54
CA MET A 1 -45.96 48.66 17.50
C MET A 1 -45.00 49.83 17.40
N SER A 2 -44.12 50.00 18.40
CA SER A 2 -43.15 51.11 18.42
C SER A 2 -42.12 50.91 17.30
N TYR A 3 -41.58 51.98 16.73
CA TYR A 3 -40.45 51.89 15.80
C TYR A 3 -39.25 51.17 16.44
N GLU A 4 -39.11 51.27 17.76
CA GLU A 4 -38.09 50.57 18.54
C GLU A 4 -38.30 49.05 18.55
N ASP A 5 -39.55 48.58 18.65
CA ASP A 5 -39.86 47.14 18.61
C ASP A 5 -39.51 46.52 17.25
N ILE A 6 -39.76 47.27 16.18
CA ILE A 6 -39.44 46.86 14.80
C ILE A 6 -37.92 46.82 14.61
N PHE A 7 -37.19 47.81 15.15
CA PHE A 7 -35.74 47.84 15.07
C PHE A 7 -35.09 46.68 15.85
N THR A 8 -35.56 46.41 17.07
CA THR A 8 -35.10 45.25 17.87
C THR A 8 -35.33 43.94 17.13
N LEU A 9 -36.52 43.76 16.54
CA LEU A 9 -36.83 42.57 15.73
C LEU A 9 -35.84 42.39 14.56
N ILE A 10 -35.48 43.48 13.87
CA ILE A 10 -34.52 43.44 12.76
C ILE A 10 -33.12 43.05 13.28
N VAL A 11 -32.69 43.59 14.42
CA VAL A 11 -31.40 43.26 15.03
C VAL A 11 -31.35 41.79 15.46
N ASP A 12 -32.42 41.25 16.03
CA ASP A 12 -32.52 39.84 16.41
C ASP A 12 -32.44 38.93 15.17
N LEU A 13 -33.16 39.27 14.09
CA LEU A 13 -33.09 38.54 12.83
C LEU A 13 -31.68 38.56 12.21
N CYS A 14 -31.01 39.71 12.22
CA CYS A 14 -29.62 39.85 11.78
C CYS A 14 -28.67 38.98 12.62
N THR A 15 -28.89 38.91 13.93
CA THR A 15 -28.07 38.12 14.85
C THR A 15 -28.24 36.62 14.61
N ILE A 16 -29.49 36.15 14.40
CA ILE A 16 -29.78 34.76 14.02
C ILE A 16 -29.16 34.43 12.66
N ALA A 17 -29.28 35.32 11.67
CA ALA A 17 -28.67 35.14 10.36
C ALA A 17 -27.14 35.04 10.44
N ALA A 18 -26.50 35.91 11.23
CA ALA A 18 -25.06 35.86 11.46
C ALA A 18 -24.62 34.53 12.10
N PHE A 19 -25.39 34.00 13.06
CA PHE A 19 -25.13 32.69 13.66
C PHE A 19 -25.23 31.56 12.64
N ILE A 20 -26.25 31.56 11.77
CA ILE A 20 -26.41 30.56 10.70
C ILE A 20 -25.21 30.60 9.74
N VAL A 21 -24.79 31.80 9.32
CA VAL A 21 -23.63 31.98 8.44
C VAL A 21 -22.34 31.47 9.11
N ALA A 22 -22.13 31.78 10.39
CA ALA A 22 -21.00 31.29 11.15
C ALA A 22 -20.99 29.75 11.26
N PHE A 23 -22.16 29.13 11.49
CA PHE A 23 -22.30 27.68 11.53
C PHE A 23 -22.00 27.03 10.15
N VAL A 24 -22.49 27.61 9.06
CA VAL A 24 -22.18 27.14 7.70
C VAL A 24 -20.70 27.28 7.39
N ALA A 25 -20.08 28.40 7.75
CA ALA A 25 -18.64 28.61 7.57
C ALA A 25 -17.82 27.59 8.37
N TRP A 26 -18.19 27.33 9.63
CA TRP A 26 -17.55 26.31 10.47
C TRP A 26 -17.69 24.90 9.89
N LYS A 27 -18.89 24.53 9.41
CA LYS A 27 -19.14 23.26 8.75
C LYS A 27 -18.28 23.09 7.48
N ASN A 28 -18.18 24.14 6.67
CA ASN A 28 -17.35 24.13 5.45
C ASN A 28 -15.85 24.05 5.79
N TRP A 29 -15.39 24.78 6.79
CA TRP A 29 -14.01 24.71 7.26
C TRP A 29 -13.65 23.32 7.78
N LYS A 30 -14.53 22.70 8.57
CA LYS A 30 -14.37 21.31 9.01
C LYS A 30 -14.32 20.32 7.84
N LYS A 31 -15.16 20.52 6.82
CA LYS A 31 -15.12 19.70 5.61
C LYS A 31 -13.78 19.85 4.87
N GLN A 32 -13.24 21.06 4.76
CA GLN A 32 -11.93 21.32 4.15
C GLN A 32 -10.78 20.68 4.91
N GLN A 33 -10.76 20.75 6.25
CA GLN A 33 -9.73 20.09 7.05
C GLN A 33 -9.74 18.57 6.88
N ASN A 34 -10.94 17.96 6.90
CA ASN A 34 -11.07 16.52 6.71
C ASN A 34 -10.64 16.08 5.31
N TYR A 35 -10.90 16.90 4.29
CA TYR A 35 -10.46 16.63 2.91
C TYR A 35 -8.94 16.55 2.80
N THR A 36 -8.20 17.49 3.40
CA THR A 36 -6.73 17.44 3.42
C THR A 36 -6.21 16.20 4.13
N LEU A 37 -6.79 15.86 5.29
CA LEU A 37 -6.43 14.66 6.04
C LEU A 37 -6.62 13.37 5.21
N ILE A 38 -7.75 13.24 4.50
CA ILE A 38 -8.03 12.06 3.67
C ILE A 38 -7.00 11.92 2.55
N LEU A 39 -6.66 13.02 1.86
CA LEU A 39 -5.66 13.00 0.79
C LEU A 39 -4.27 12.63 1.29
N ASP A 40 -3.86 13.16 2.45
CA ASP A 40 -2.58 12.83 3.06
C ASP A 40 -2.50 11.34 3.40
N GLN A 41 -3.58 10.76 3.94
CA GLN A 41 -3.64 9.33 4.28
C GLN A 41 -3.64 8.43 3.04
N ILE A 42 -4.30 8.84 1.95
CA ILE A 42 -4.20 8.13 0.65
C ILE A 42 -2.76 8.17 0.12
N PHE A 43 -2.07 9.30 0.27
CA PHE A 43 -0.68 9.43 -0.13
C PHE A 43 0.26 8.57 0.73
N GLU A 44 0.10 8.57 2.06
CA GLU A 44 0.85 7.69 2.96
C GLU A 44 0.69 6.22 2.59
N PHE A 45 -0.54 5.80 2.27
CA PHE A 45 -0.81 4.46 1.77
C PHE A 45 -0.11 4.16 0.44
N GLU A 46 -0.13 5.09 -0.52
CA GLU A 46 0.58 4.95 -1.80
C GLU A 46 2.09 4.73 -1.60
N VAL A 47 2.69 5.47 -0.66
CA VAL A 47 4.10 5.34 -0.31
C VAL A 47 4.38 3.98 0.33
N ALA A 48 3.56 3.55 1.29
CA ALA A 48 3.72 2.27 1.97
C ALA A 48 3.55 1.08 1.01
N LEU A 49 2.57 1.17 0.10
CA LEU A 49 2.31 0.17 -0.94
C LEU A 49 3.49 0.01 -1.88
N ASN A 50 4.00 1.13 -2.41
CA ASN A 50 5.18 1.10 -3.28
C ASN A 50 6.39 0.52 -2.53
N ALA A 51 6.62 0.92 -1.29
CA ALA A 51 7.75 0.42 -0.51
C ALA A 51 7.68 -1.09 -0.24
N TYR A 52 6.47 -1.64 -0.02
CA TYR A 52 6.26 -3.08 0.15
C TYR A 52 6.53 -3.85 -1.14
N PHE A 53 5.85 -3.51 -2.24
CA PHE A 53 5.98 -4.25 -3.50
C PHE A 53 7.36 -4.08 -4.14
N SER A 54 7.97 -2.89 -4.09
CA SER A 54 9.33 -2.69 -4.60
C SER A 54 10.38 -3.50 -3.84
N LEU A 55 10.18 -3.74 -2.53
CA LEU A 55 11.08 -4.62 -1.77
C LEU A 55 10.94 -6.07 -2.22
N GLU A 56 9.71 -6.57 -2.38
CA GLU A 56 9.46 -7.93 -2.89
C GLU A 56 10.01 -8.13 -4.32
N LEU A 57 9.85 -7.13 -5.20
CA LEU A 57 10.45 -7.14 -6.54
C LEU A 57 11.97 -7.20 -6.48
N ALA A 58 12.60 -6.35 -5.68
CA ALA A 58 14.06 -6.36 -5.56
C ALA A 58 14.58 -7.71 -5.05
N LEU A 59 13.86 -8.35 -4.11
CA LEU A 59 14.25 -9.66 -3.59
C LEU A 59 14.21 -10.75 -4.66
N ILE A 60 13.18 -10.77 -5.52
CA ILE A 60 13.10 -11.77 -6.59
C ILE A 60 14.05 -11.44 -7.76
N GLU A 61 14.30 -10.17 -8.07
CA GLU A 61 15.28 -9.75 -9.08
C GLU A 61 16.70 -10.20 -8.71
N ILE A 62 17.07 -10.06 -7.43
CA ILE A 62 18.35 -10.58 -6.90
C ILE A 62 18.42 -12.09 -7.10
N GLU A 63 17.33 -12.82 -6.86
CA GLU A 63 17.26 -14.27 -7.09
C GLU A 63 17.49 -14.62 -8.56
N MET A 64 16.77 -13.95 -9.48
CA MET A 64 16.89 -14.15 -10.91
C MET A 64 18.31 -13.90 -11.40
N GLU A 65 18.95 -12.84 -10.90
CA GLU A 65 20.33 -12.50 -11.24
C GLU A 65 21.30 -13.58 -10.75
N HIS A 66 21.11 -14.12 -9.55
CA HIS A 66 21.91 -15.25 -9.07
C HIS A 66 21.77 -16.50 -9.95
N VAL A 67 20.55 -16.81 -10.40
CA VAL A 67 20.30 -17.95 -11.30
C VAL A 67 20.99 -17.75 -12.65
N LYS A 68 20.91 -16.54 -13.24
CA LYS A 68 21.60 -16.19 -14.50
C LYS A 68 23.12 -16.32 -14.37
N GLN A 69 23.70 -15.81 -13.29
CA GLN A 69 25.14 -15.91 -13.05
C GLN A 69 25.61 -17.35 -12.91
N TYR A 70 24.78 -18.22 -12.32
CA TYR A 70 25.06 -19.65 -12.22
C TYR A 70 25.05 -20.32 -13.60
N GLN A 71 24.04 -20.04 -14.43
CA GLN A 71 23.95 -20.54 -15.80
C GLN A 71 25.15 -20.10 -16.66
N ALA A 72 25.58 -18.84 -16.54
CA ALA A 72 26.69 -18.29 -17.31
C ALA A 72 28.07 -18.82 -16.90
N LYS A 73 28.28 -19.14 -15.61
CA LYS A 73 29.61 -19.50 -15.09
C LYS A 73 29.96 -20.98 -15.22
N ASN A 74 29.04 -21.87 -15.60
CA ASN A 74 29.24 -23.29 -15.92
C ASN A 74 30.33 -23.99 -15.08
N LYS A 75 30.36 -23.73 -13.75
CA LYS A 75 31.50 -24.09 -12.90
C LYS A 75 31.17 -25.30 -12.03
N PHE A 76 31.96 -26.34 -12.26
CA PHE A 76 32.08 -27.64 -11.58
C PHE A 76 32.27 -27.62 -10.04
N LEU A 77 32.16 -26.47 -9.35
CA LEU A 77 32.25 -26.40 -7.90
C LEU A 77 30.87 -26.40 -7.25
N ARG A 78 30.52 -27.58 -6.73
CA ARG A 78 29.40 -27.90 -5.84
C ARG A 78 29.35 -26.94 -4.63
N TRP A 79 28.14 -26.41 -4.37
CA TRP A 79 27.60 -25.85 -3.10
C TRP A 79 28.40 -24.75 -2.37
N PRO A 80 27.75 -23.60 -2.02
CA PRO A 80 26.54 -23.55 -1.18
C PRO A 80 25.47 -22.59 -1.75
N PHE A 81 25.02 -22.81 -2.99
CA PHE A 81 23.96 -21.98 -3.60
C PHE A 81 22.67 -21.95 -2.74
N LEU A 82 22.24 -23.12 -2.24
CA LEU A 82 21.07 -23.24 -1.35
C LEU A 82 21.31 -22.67 0.06
N LEU A 83 22.51 -22.78 0.63
CA LEU A 83 22.80 -22.38 2.03
C LEU A 83 23.04 -20.87 2.21
N TYR A 84 23.45 -20.15 1.16
CA TYR A 84 23.64 -18.69 1.21
C TYR A 84 22.34 -17.92 0.92
N LEU A 85 21.54 -18.40 -0.04
CA LEU A 85 20.21 -17.87 -0.29
C LEU A 85 19.33 -17.95 0.95
N ASP A 86 19.35 -19.08 1.65
CA ASP A 86 18.53 -19.31 2.84
C ASP A 86 18.96 -18.44 4.04
N ARG A 87 20.26 -18.14 4.20
CA ARG A 87 20.76 -17.26 5.29
C ARG A 87 20.57 -15.76 4.99
N PHE A 88 20.75 -15.33 3.74
CA PHE A 88 20.55 -13.94 3.35
C PHE A 88 19.06 -13.60 3.24
N LYS A 89 18.24 -14.52 2.68
CA LYS A 89 16.78 -14.47 2.74
C LYS A 89 16.33 -14.43 4.20
N ASN A 90 16.67 -15.39 5.07
CA ASN A 90 16.02 -15.42 6.39
C ASN A 90 16.45 -14.30 7.37
N LYS A 91 17.62 -13.66 7.23
CA LYS A 91 18.04 -12.64 8.21
C LYS A 91 17.75 -11.20 7.78
N PHE A 92 17.90 -10.89 6.48
CA PHE A 92 17.67 -9.54 5.97
C PHE A 92 16.21 -9.33 5.51
N ARG A 93 15.58 -10.39 4.95
CA ARG A 93 14.17 -10.36 4.54
C ARG A 93 13.28 -10.14 5.75
N TYR A 94 13.38 -10.96 6.79
CA TYR A 94 12.46 -10.89 7.94
C TYR A 94 12.36 -9.49 8.53
N LYS A 95 13.47 -8.88 8.96
CA LYS A 95 13.37 -7.59 9.67
C LYS A 95 12.97 -6.42 8.77
N SER A 96 13.44 -6.40 7.51
CA SER A 96 13.12 -5.30 6.59
C SER A 96 11.71 -5.43 6.02
N ILE A 97 11.29 -6.66 5.68
CA ILE A 97 9.97 -6.94 5.12
C ILE A 97 8.89 -6.80 6.18
N GLU A 98 9.12 -7.26 7.40
CA GLU A 98 8.20 -7.12 8.52
C GLU A 98 7.86 -5.65 8.80
N ASN A 99 8.88 -4.78 8.80
CA ASN A 99 8.65 -3.34 8.93
C ASN A 99 7.78 -2.79 7.78
N LYS A 100 8.01 -3.22 6.53
CA LYS A 100 7.20 -2.78 5.38
C LYS A 100 5.79 -3.35 5.40
N ILE A 101 5.61 -4.58 5.86
CA ILE A 101 4.32 -5.24 6.07
C ILE A 101 3.52 -4.49 7.13
N HIS A 102 4.15 -4.14 8.25
CA HIS A 102 3.51 -3.34 9.29
C HIS A 102 3.11 -1.97 8.75
N SER A 103 4.03 -1.21 8.15
CA SER A 103 3.69 0.10 7.56
C SER A 103 2.56 0.02 6.53
N TYR A 104 2.55 -1.04 5.71
CA TYR A 104 1.49 -1.28 4.73
C TYR A 104 0.14 -1.55 5.40
N ASN A 105 0.09 -2.47 6.36
CA ASN A 105 -1.15 -2.84 7.05
C ASN A 105 -1.68 -1.69 7.92
N ASP A 106 -0.79 -0.92 8.55
CA ASP A 106 -1.18 0.25 9.34
C ASP A 106 -1.81 1.30 8.43
N ALA A 107 -1.16 1.65 7.31
CA ALA A 107 -1.72 2.59 6.34
C ALA A 107 -3.05 2.10 5.73
N LEU A 108 -3.14 0.80 5.42
CA LEU A 108 -4.40 0.19 4.94
C LEU A 108 -5.52 0.29 5.98
N SER A 109 -5.20 0.03 7.25
CA SER A 109 -6.15 0.13 8.36
C SER A 109 -6.61 1.58 8.54
N THR A 110 -5.73 2.56 8.35
CA THR A 110 -6.13 3.97 8.41
C THR A 110 -7.13 4.33 7.30
N LEU A 111 -6.97 3.80 6.09
CA LEU A 111 -7.98 4.00 5.03
C LEU A 111 -9.34 3.43 5.42
N GLN A 112 -9.37 2.26 6.09
CA GLN A 112 -10.59 1.64 6.59
C GLN A 112 -11.25 2.46 7.71
N ILE A 113 -10.46 2.99 8.65
CA ILE A 113 -10.95 3.83 9.75
C ILE A 113 -11.56 5.12 9.22
N LEU A 114 -11.00 5.68 8.14
CA LEU A 114 -11.52 6.86 7.46
C LEU A 114 -12.72 6.56 6.53
N ASP A 115 -13.19 5.31 6.49
CA ASP A 115 -14.31 4.84 5.67
C ASP A 115 -14.15 5.17 4.17
N ILE A 116 -12.90 5.18 3.71
CA ILE A 116 -12.55 5.40 2.31
C ILE A 116 -12.97 4.15 1.54
N GLN A 117 -13.85 4.32 0.55
CA GLN A 117 -14.37 3.21 -0.26
C GLN A 117 -13.32 2.74 -1.27
N TYR A 118 -12.99 1.45 -1.23
CA TYR A 118 -12.09 0.80 -2.20
C TYR A 118 -12.44 -0.68 -2.39
N ASP A 119 -12.02 -1.24 -3.52
CA ASP A 119 -12.21 -2.66 -3.80
C ASP A 119 -11.21 -3.54 -3.02
N THR A 120 -11.72 -4.21 -1.98
CA THR A 120 -10.94 -5.12 -1.11
C THR A 120 -10.40 -6.36 -1.84
N SER A 121 -10.92 -6.68 -3.04
CA SER A 121 -10.35 -7.74 -3.88
C SER A 121 -9.06 -7.30 -4.58
N LYS A 122 -8.87 -5.99 -4.78
CA LYS A 122 -7.70 -5.40 -5.44
C LYS A 122 -6.64 -4.91 -4.46
N ILE A 123 -7.07 -4.39 -3.32
CA ILE A 123 -6.20 -3.97 -2.22
C ILE A 123 -6.45 -4.90 -1.03
N GLN A 124 -5.57 -5.89 -0.88
CA GLN A 124 -5.64 -6.88 0.18
C GLN A 124 -4.58 -6.58 1.25
N ASN A 125 -4.70 -7.18 2.43
CA ASN A 125 -3.66 -7.03 3.45
C ASN A 125 -2.34 -7.72 3.02
N ALA A 126 -1.22 -7.33 3.64
CA ALA A 126 0.07 -7.92 3.31
C ALA A 126 0.12 -9.42 3.63
N ALA A 127 -0.64 -9.90 4.62
CA ALA A 127 -0.72 -11.33 4.95
C ALA A 127 -1.24 -12.17 3.78
N HIS A 128 -2.18 -11.64 2.99
CA HIS A 128 -2.68 -12.33 1.80
C HIS A 128 -1.57 -12.50 0.75
N TYR A 129 -0.87 -11.40 0.43
CA TYR A 129 0.22 -11.42 -0.55
C TYR A 129 1.36 -12.32 -0.06
N GLU A 130 1.78 -12.18 1.20
CA GLU A 130 2.82 -13.00 1.83
C GLU A 130 2.50 -14.48 1.76
N HIS A 131 1.27 -14.89 2.07
CA HIS A 131 0.89 -16.30 2.01
C HIS A 131 1.01 -16.85 0.59
N ARG A 132 0.60 -16.10 -0.45
CA ARG A 132 0.73 -16.54 -1.83
C ARG A 132 2.19 -16.56 -2.30
N ILE A 133 2.94 -15.51 -2.01
CA ILE A 133 4.36 -15.38 -2.34
C ILE A 133 5.17 -16.49 -1.66
N SER A 134 4.91 -16.76 -0.38
CA SER A 134 5.57 -17.83 0.39
C SER A 134 5.34 -19.21 -0.21
N ARG A 135 4.12 -19.51 -0.68
CA ARG A 135 3.85 -20.77 -1.40
C ARG A 135 4.67 -20.89 -2.68
N LEU A 136 4.78 -19.81 -3.46
CA LEU A 136 5.58 -19.81 -4.69
C LEU A 136 7.08 -20.01 -4.38
N TYR A 137 7.58 -19.43 -3.29
CA TYR A 137 8.95 -19.69 -2.83
C TYR A 137 9.15 -21.15 -2.38
N GLN A 138 8.18 -21.74 -1.67
CA GLN A 138 8.24 -23.16 -1.30
C GLN A 138 8.25 -24.09 -2.51
N GLU A 139 7.55 -23.72 -3.59
CA GLU A 139 7.61 -24.44 -4.86
C GLU A 139 8.99 -24.30 -5.50
N LEU A 140 9.55 -23.08 -5.52
CA LEU A 140 10.89 -22.80 -6.03
C LEU A 140 11.97 -23.62 -5.33
N ASP A 141 11.90 -23.76 -4.00
CA ASP A 141 12.86 -24.53 -3.21
C ASP A 141 12.85 -26.03 -3.51
N ARG A 142 11.79 -26.54 -4.15
CA ARG A 142 11.66 -27.95 -4.55
C ARG A 142 12.22 -28.23 -5.95
N LEU A 143 12.54 -27.18 -6.72
CA LEU A 143 13.03 -27.32 -8.09
C LEU A 143 14.52 -27.67 -8.09
N SER A 144 14.92 -28.50 -9.06
CA SER A 144 16.31 -28.95 -9.20
C SER A 144 16.97 -28.46 -10.49
N SER A 145 16.19 -28.06 -11.48
CA SER A 145 16.68 -27.54 -12.76
C SER A 145 16.78 -26.02 -12.74
N ILE A 146 17.91 -25.49 -13.22
CA ILE A 146 18.17 -24.04 -13.35
C ILE A 146 17.07 -23.35 -14.17
N ASN A 147 16.64 -23.99 -15.28
CA ASN A 147 15.62 -23.43 -16.16
C ASN A 147 14.25 -23.36 -15.47
N GLU A 148 13.93 -24.37 -14.65
CA GLU A 148 12.69 -24.39 -13.86
C GLU A 148 12.72 -23.34 -12.76
N ILE A 149 13.85 -23.20 -12.06
CA ILE A 149 14.05 -22.17 -11.04
C ILE A 149 13.88 -20.77 -11.67
N TYR A 150 14.52 -20.52 -12.82
CA TYR A 150 14.39 -19.24 -13.51
C TYR A 150 12.94 -18.94 -13.91
N ALA A 151 12.25 -19.91 -14.50
CA ALA A 151 10.85 -19.76 -14.90
C ALA A 151 9.94 -19.49 -13.70
N LYS A 152 10.19 -20.16 -12.56
CA LYS A 152 9.43 -19.92 -11.32
C LYS A 152 9.74 -18.56 -10.70
N CYS A 153 10.99 -18.09 -10.77
CA CYS A 153 11.33 -16.72 -10.35
C CYS A 153 10.60 -15.67 -11.21
N ASP A 154 10.55 -15.87 -12.53
CA ASP A 154 9.82 -15.00 -13.44
C ASP A 154 8.31 -15.01 -13.13
N GLU A 155 7.72 -16.18 -12.84
CA GLU A 155 6.33 -16.30 -12.41
C GLU A 155 6.04 -15.47 -11.13
N ILE A 156 6.92 -15.57 -10.12
CA ILE A 156 6.82 -14.78 -8.88
C ILE A 156 6.93 -13.27 -9.20
N HIS A 157 7.90 -12.89 -10.01
CA HIS A 157 8.12 -11.50 -10.41
C HIS A 157 6.89 -10.91 -11.14
N GLN A 158 6.33 -11.64 -12.10
CA GLN A 158 5.11 -11.22 -12.81
C GLN A 158 3.91 -11.12 -11.85
N TYR A 159 3.76 -12.06 -10.92
CA TYR A 159 2.70 -12.00 -9.90
C TYR A 159 2.79 -10.74 -9.04
N ILE A 160 3.99 -10.41 -8.55
CA ILE A 160 4.22 -9.22 -7.71
C ILE A 160 3.92 -7.94 -8.52
N LEU A 161 4.43 -7.84 -9.76
CA LEU A 161 4.18 -6.70 -10.65
C LEU A 161 2.68 -6.49 -10.94
N GLN A 162 1.97 -7.56 -11.25
CA GLN A 162 0.54 -7.49 -11.56
C GLN A 162 -0.27 -6.98 -10.36
N ASN A 163 0.00 -7.51 -9.16
CA ASN A 163 -0.68 -7.07 -7.95
C ASN A 163 -0.34 -5.63 -7.56
N MET A 164 0.94 -5.24 -7.70
CA MET A 164 1.36 -3.85 -7.51
C MET A 164 0.59 -2.90 -8.44
N GLN A 165 0.48 -3.25 -9.73
CA GLN A 165 -0.21 -2.43 -10.71
C GLN A 165 -1.72 -2.34 -10.44
N ILE A 166 -2.36 -3.46 -10.08
CA ILE A 166 -3.78 -3.51 -9.71
C ILE A 166 -4.04 -2.58 -8.52
N ALA A 167 -3.23 -2.68 -7.48
CA ALA A 167 -3.42 -1.90 -6.27
C ALA A 167 -3.11 -0.41 -6.49
N LEU A 168 -2.07 -0.05 -7.25
CA LEU A 168 -1.79 1.33 -7.64
C LEU A 168 -2.91 1.95 -8.48
N ASN A 169 -3.53 1.18 -9.37
CA ASN A 169 -4.67 1.65 -10.16
C ASN A 169 -5.87 1.93 -9.27
N GLU A 170 -6.12 1.09 -8.27
CA GLU A 170 -7.19 1.30 -7.29
C GLU A 170 -6.90 2.54 -6.43
N VAL A 171 -5.68 2.74 -5.93
CA VAL A 171 -5.30 3.96 -5.19
C VAL A 171 -5.51 5.23 -6.01
N LYS A 172 -5.16 5.18 -7.31
CA LYS A 172 -5.44 6.30 -8.23
C LYS A 172 -6.93 6.55 -8.43
N ALA A 173 -7.76 5.50 -8.41
CA ALA A 173 -9.22 5.63 -8.49
C ALA A 173 -9.78 6.28 -7.22
N ILE A 174 -9.33 5.83 -6.04
CA ILE A 174 -9.68 6.42 -4.74
C ILE A 174 -9.34 7.92 -4.73
N ARG A 175 -8.11 8.30 -5.10
CA ARG A 175 -7.68 9.71 -5.13
C ARG A 175 -8.54 10.59 -6.06
N LYS A 176 -9.09 10.03 -7.14
CA LYS A 176 -9.99 10.77 -8.06
C LYS A 176 -11.42 10.91 -7.54
N ALA A 177 -11.83 10.00 -6.65
CA ALA A 177 -13.19 9.96 -6.11
C ALA A 177 -13.37 10.85 -4.88
N VAL A 178 -12.28 11.16 -4.17
CA VAL A 178 -12.21 12.12 -3.06
C VAL A 178 -12.20 13.55 -3.60
#